data_AF-A0A7L2RW72-F1
#
_entry.id   AF-A0A7L2RW72-F1
#
_cell.length_a   1.000
_cell.length_b   1.000
_cell.length_c   1.000
_cell.angle_alpha   90.00
_cell.angle_beta   90.00
_cell.angle_gamma   90.00
#
_symmetry.space_group_name_H-M   'P 1'
#
loop_
_entity.id
_entity.type
_entity.pdbx_description
1 polymer ?
#
loop_
_entity_poly.entity_id
_entity_poly.type
_entity_poly.pdbx_seq_one_letter_code
_entity_poly.pdbx_strand_id
1 'polypeptide(L)'
;LSPHQELRSGCFWRGVLAEAVGTLIFVGVVLGASAAPGPLVPALAAGLATGGLVCALGAPQANPALTLALLCTRKLSALRGVLGVLAQCGGASLAAAAAARSAMPDSAGLVTRVSAAGTAGTALAWETFATFQLALAAFATAERGAPQAGLALGSAVAAGALAA
;
A
#
# COMPACT_ATOMS: atom_id res chain seq x y z
N LEU A 1 -11.90 -22.86 -5.76
CA LEU A 1 -10.92 -23.99 -5.76
C LEU A 1 -10.83 -24.51 -4.34
N SER A 2 -10.49 -25.79 -4.11
CA SER A 2 -10.23 -26.25 -2.75
C SER A 2 -8.98 -25.54 -2.20
N PRO A 3 -8.92 -25.19 -0.90
CA PRO A 3 -7.81 -24.40 -0.33
C PRO A 3 -6.44 -25.07 -0.53
N HIS A 4 -6.39 -26.40 -0.56
CA HIS A 4 -5.17 -27.17 -0.83
C HIS A 4 -4.67 -27.06 -2.29
N GLN A 5 -5.56 -26.84 -3.26
CA GLN A 5 -5.18 -26.64 -4.65
C GLN A 5 -4.69 -25.20 -4.93
N GLU A 6 -5.22 -24.20 -4.21
CA GLU A 6 -4.73 -22.81 -4.31
C GLU A 6 -3.28 -22.70 -3.81
N LEU A 7 -2.94 -23.36 -2.69
CA LEU A 7 -1.57 -23.37 -2.12
C LEU A 7 -0.53 -24.04 -3.02
N ARG A 8 -0.94 -24.95 -3.89
CA ARG A 8 -0.04 -25.64 -4.83
C ARG A 8 0.14 -24.89 -6.14
N SER A 9 -0.59 -23.80 -6.36
CA SER A 9 -0.51 -23.03 -7.59
C SER A 9 0.70 -22.08 -7.58
N GLY A 10 1.55 -22.17 -8.61
CA GLY A 10 2.66 -21.21 -8.79
C GLY A 10 2.17 -19.77 -8.98
N CYS A 11 0.99 -19.57 -9.56
CA CYS A 11 0.38 -18.24 -9.71
C CYS A 11 -0.02 -17.63 -8.36
N PHE A 12 -0.41 -18.47 -7.40
CA PHE A 12 -0.74 -18.04 -6.04
C PHE A 12 0.50 -17.48 -5.33
N TRP A 13 1.60 -18.24 -5.31
CA TRP A 13 2.85 -17.81 -4.70
C TRP A 13 3.49 -16.61 -5.41
N ARG A 14 3.39 -16.54 -6.74
CA ARG A 14 3.78 -15.32 -7.48
C ARG A 14 2.98 -14.10 -7.04
N GLY A 15 1.69 -14.25 -6.79
CA GLY A 15 0.85 -13.19 -6.22
C GLY A 15 1.30 -12.76 -4.83
N VAL A 16 1.53 -13.71 -3.92
CA VAL A 16 2.00 -13.42 -2.55
C VAL A 16 3.38 -12.73 -2.56
N LEU A 17 4.30 -13.18 -3.44
CA LEU A 17 5.59 -12.54 -3.60
C LEU A 17 5.47 -11.13 -4.19
N ALA A 18 4.56 -10.92 -5.14
CA ALA A 18 4.28 -9.60 -5.70
C ALA A 18 3.74 -8.64 -4.62
N GLU A 19 2.92 -9.12 -3.68
CA GLU A 19 2.48 -8.32 -2.51
C GLU A 19 3.66 -7.94 -1.61
N ALA A 20 4.53 -8.90 -1.27
CA ALA A 20 5.70 -8.64 -0.42
C ALA A 20 6.67 -7.65 -1.07
N VAL A 21 7.05 -7.89 -2.34
CA VAL A 21 8.00 -7.05 -3.09
C VAL A 21 7.39 -5.69 -3.39
N GLY A 22 6.13 -5.63 -3.78
CA GLY A 22 5.42 -4.37 -4.01
C GLY A 22 5.38 -3.51 -2.75
N THR A 23 5.06 -4.10 -1.61
CA THR A 23 5.02 -3.38 -0.33
C THR A 23 6.41 -2.94 0.12
N LEU A 24 7.44 -3.79 -0.05
CA LEU A 24 8.83 -3.45 0.23
C LEU A 24 9.28 -2.20 -0.56
N ILE A 25 9.02 -2.19 -1.88
CA ILE A 25 9.39 -1.07 -2.76
C ILE A 25 8.58 0.17 -2.39
N PHE A 26 7.26 0.04 -2.21
CA PHE A 26 6.39 1.16 -1.85
C PHE A 26 6.85 1.84 -0.56
N VAL A 27 7.01 1.07 0.52
CA VAL A 27 7.42 1.61 1.83
C VAL A 27 8.82 2.19 1.76
N GLY A 28 9.76 1.53 1.07
CA GLY A 28 11.12 2.05 0.90
C GLY A 28 11.16 3.41 0.18
N VAL A 29 10.39 3.57 -0.89
CA VAL A 29 10.28 4.84 -1.63
C VAL A 29 9.65 5.94 -0.76
N VAL A 30 8.56 5.65 -0.06
CA VAL A 30 7.86 6.63 0.79
C VAL A 30 8.73 7.05 1.98
N LEU A 31 9.40 6.11 2.65
CA LEU A 31 10.33 6.42 3.74
C LEU A 31 11.52 7.25 3.24
N GLY A 32 12.09 6.90 2.09
CA GLY A 32 13.14 7.68 1.43
C GLY A 32 12.71 9.13 1.16
N ALA A 33 11.52 9.29 0.60
CA ALA A 33 10.93 10.59 0.28
C ALA A 33 10.56 11.41 1.53
N SER A 34 10.22 10.76 2.63
CA SER A 34 9.87 11.39 3.92
C SER A 34 11.06 12.05 4.62
N ALA A 35 12.29 11.85 4.12
CA ALA A 35 13.45 12.62 4.56
C ALA A 35 13.43 14.08 4.07
N ALA A 36 12.63 14.39 3.04
CA ALA A 36 12.43 15.76 2.58
C ALA A 36 11.41 16.49 3.47
N PRO A 37 11.56 17.81 3.70
CA PRO A 37 10.62 18.57 4.50
C PRO A 37 9.26 18.73 3.79
N GLY A 38 8.19 18.55 4.55
CA GLY A 38 6.81 18.79 4.12
C GLY A 38 6.11 17.56 3.51
N PRO A 39 4.77 17.59 3.39
CA PRO A 39 3.97 16.42 3.02
C PRO A 39 3.94 16.13 1.51
N LEU A 40 4.31 17.10 0.67
CA LEU A 40 4.15 17.00 -0.78
C LEU A 40 5.04 15.91 -1.41
N VAL A 41 6.31 15.86 -1.01
CA VAL A 41 7.30 14.92 -1.57
C VAL A 41 6.93 13.47 -1.26
N PRO A 42 6.65 13.07 0.01
CA PRO A 42 6.22 11.70 0.30
C PRO A 42 4.86 11.36 -0.32
N ALA A 43 3.92 12.30 -0.42
CA ALA A 43 2.63 12.05 -1.08
C ALA A 43 2.76 11.77 -2.58
N LEU A 44 3.58 12.55 -3.29
CA LEU A 44 3.87 12.32 -4.71
C LEU A 44 4.65 11.01 -4.91
N ALA A 45 5.63 10.73 -4.04
CA ALA A 45 6.38 9.49 -4.09
C ALA A 45 5.49 8.26 -3.88
N ALA A 46 4.55 8.33 -2.92
CA ALA A 46 3.56 7.28 -2.68
C ALA A 46 2.69 7.05 -3.93
N GLY A 47 2.12 8.11 -4.51
CA GLY A 47 1.26 7.99 -5.69
C GLY A 47 2.00 7.45 -6.92
N LEU A 48 3.21 7.95 -7.20
CA LEU A 48 4.03 7.48 -8.32
C LEU A 48 4.48 6.03 -8.12
N ALA A 49 4.86 5.65 -6.89
CA ALA A 49 5.21 4.28 -6.56
C ALA A 49 4.01 3.34 -6.77
N THR A 50 2.82 3.70 -6.28
CA THR A 50 1.60 2.92 -6.51
C THR A 50 1.31 2.75 -8.01
N GLY A 51 1.35 3.83 -8.78
CA GLY A 51 1.09 3.76 -10.22
C GLY A 51 2.11 2.89 -10.96
N GLY A 52 3.39 3.02 -10.62
CA GLY A 52 4.47 2.20 -11.19
C GLY A 52 4.33 0.72 -10.83
N LEU A 53 4.00 0.41 -9.57
CA LEU A 53 3.79 -0.96 -9.10
C LEU A 53 2.56 -1.60 -9.74
N VAL A 54 1.51 -0.83 -10.00
CA VAL A 54 0.35 -1.32 -10.75
C VAL A 54 0.76 -1.77 -12.15
N CYS A 55 1.58 -0.97 -12.85
CA CYS A 55 2.07 -1.29 -14.18
C CYS A 55 3.07 -2.47 -14.19
N ALA A 56 3.95 -2.55 -13.20
CA ALA A 56 5.02 -3.55 -13.17
C ALA A 56 4.56 -4.91 -12.62
N LEU A 57 3.69 -4.91 -11.61
CA LEU A 57 3.33 -6.11 -10.84
C LEU A 57 1.84 -6.48 -10.94
N GLY A 58 1.03 -5.71 -11.67
CA GLY A 58 -0.38 -6.02 -11.90
C GLY A 58 -1.29 -5.65 -10.74
N ALA A 59 -1.10 -4.46 -10.17
CA ALA A 59 -1.84 -3.90 -9.04
C ALA A 59 -1.80 -4.76 -7.76
N PRO A 60 -0.62 -4.96 -7.16
CA PRO A 60 -0.56 -5.53 -5.82
C PRO A 60 -1.37 -4.65 -4.88
N GLN A 61 -2.10 -5.26 -3.95
CA GLN A 61 -2.91 -4.52 -3.00
C GLN A 61 -2.02 -3.60 -2.15
N ALA A 62 -0.84 -4.09 -1.74
CA ALA A 62 0.19 -3.37 -0.97
C ALA A 62 -0.34 -2.56 0.24
N ASN A 63 -1.55 -2.87 0.68
CA ASN A 63 -2.32 -2.15 1.68
C ASN A 63 -3.23 -3.17 2.40
N PRO A 64 -3.01 -3.40 3.70
CA PRO A 64 -3.80 -4.35 4.47
C PRO A 64 -5.29 -3.98 4.51
N ALA A 65 -5.63 -2.70 4.58
CA ALA A 65 -7.01 -2.23 4.62
C ALA A 65 -7.73 -2.48 3.28
N LEU A 66 -7.03 -2.29 2.15
CA LEU A 66 -7.59 -2.63 0.84
C LEU A 66 -7.79 -4.14 0.69
N THR A 67 -6.83 -4.95 1.16
CA THR A 67 -6.94 -6.41 1.18
C THR A 67 -8.14 -6.86 2.02
N LEU A 68 -8.36 -6.27 3.20
CA LEU A 68 -9.51 -6.54 4.06
C LEU A 68 -10.83 -6.11 3.40
N ALA A 69 -10.87 -4.96 2.72
CA ALA A 69 -12.05 -4.53 1.97
C ALA A 69 -12.42 -5.54 0.87
N LEU A 70 -11.44 -6.09 0.17
CA LEU A 70 -11.64 -7.13 -0.84
C LEU A 70 -12.10 -8.47 -0.24
N LEU A 71 -11.64 -8.80 0.98
CA LEU A 71 -12.13 -9.95 1.74
C LEU A 71 -13.59 -9.77 2.18
N CYS A 72 -13.94 -8.60 2.74
CA CYS A 72 -15.31 -8.29 3.18
C CYS A 72 -16.30 -8.30 2.01
N THR A 73 -15.87 -7.88 0.82
CA THR A 73 -16.67 -7.92 -0.41
C THR A 73 -16.65 -9.27 -1.12
N ARG A 74 -16.02 -10.30 -0.54
CA ARG A 74 -15.83 -11.65 -1.11
C ARG A 74 -15.18 -11.67 -2.50
N LYS A 75 -14.44 -10.62 -2.87
CA LYS A 75 -13.68 -10.56 -4.13
C LYS A 75 -12.35 -11.29 -4.05
N LEU A 76 -11.94 -11.71 -2.85
CA LEU A 76 -10.66 -12.33 -2.58
C LEU A 76 -10.84 -13.54 -1.63
N SER A 77 -10.14 -14.64 -1.92
CA SER A 77 -10.17 -15.87 -1.08
C SER A 77 -9.58 -15.59 0.29
N ALA A 78 -10.22 -16.06 1.38
CA ALA A 78 -9.75 -15.84 2.75
C ALA A 78 -8.26 -16.19 2.95
N LEU A 79 -7.81 -17.29 2.34
CA LEU A 79 -6.42 -17.74 2.40
C LEU A 79 -5.46 -16.78 1.71
N ARG A 80 -5.83 -16.29 0.51
CA ARG A 80 -5.04 -15.30 -0.22
C ARG A 80 -4.97 -13.97 0.53
N GLY A 81 -6.04 -13.61 1.22
CA GLY A 81 -6.09 -12.35 1.95
C GLY A 81 -5.23 -12.40 3.21
N VAL A 82 -5.28 -13.48 3.98
CA VAL A 82 -4.41 -13.66 5.16
C VAL A 82 -2.94 -13.69 4.74
N LEU A 83 -2.57 -14.50 3.74
CA LEU A 83 -1.18 -14.57 3.28
C LEU A 83 -0.71 -13.27 2.60
N GLY A 84 -1.60 -12.57 1.91
CA GLY A 84 -1.33 -11.24 1.36
C GLY A 84 -1.03 -10.20 2.44
N VAL A 85 -1.84 -10.13 3.51
CA VAL A 85 -1.59 -9.23 4.64
C VAL A 85 -0.27 -9.57 5.32
N LEU A 86 0.03 -10.85 5.56
CA LEU A 86 1.32 -11.27 6.14
C LEU A 86 2.50 -10.87 5.26
N ALA A 87 2.38 -11.05 3.93
CA ALA A 87 3.39 -10.65 2.97
C ALA A 87 3.60 -9.12 2.95
N GLN A 88 2.53 -8.33 2.99
CA GLN A 88 2.58 -6.87 3.07
C GLN A 88 3.28 -6.42 4.36
N CYS A 89 2.88 -6.95 5.51
CA CYS A 89 3.51 -6.65 6.80
C CYS A 89 5.01 -7.03 6.81
N GLY A 90 5.36 -8.18 6.24
CA GLY A 90 6.76 -8.61 6.09
C GLY A 90 7.57 -7.66 5.22
N GLY A 91 7.04 -7.29 4.04
CA GLY A 91 7.67 -6.34 3.12
C GLY A 91 7.88 -4.96 3.75
N ALA A 92 6.87 -4.43 4.44
CA ALA A 92 6.95 -3.15 5.15
C ALA A 92 8.01 -3.19 6.27
N SER A 93 8.04 -4.27 7.06
CA SER A 93 9.00 -4.45 8.15
C SER A 93 10.44 -4.51 7.64
N LEU A 94 10.66 -5.22 6.53
CA LEU A 94 11.97 -5.29 5.88
C LEU A 94 12.41 -3.93 5.32
N ALA A 95 11.50 -3.15 4.72
CA ALA A 95 11.79 -1.80 4.24
C ALA A 95 12.18 -0.88 5.40
N ALA A 96 11.40 -0.88 6.48
CA ALA A 96 11.68 -0.10 7.68
C ALA A 96 13.01 -0.50 8.33
N ALA A 97 13.30 -1.80 8.44
CA ALA A 97 14.57 -2.28 8.97
C ALA A 97 15.77 -1.92 8.08
N ALA A 98 15.59 -1.90 6.75
CA ALA A 98 16.62 -1.44 5.82
C ALA A 98 16.88 0.07 5.98
N ALA A 99 15.81 0.88 6.05
CA ALA A 99 15.90 2.32 6.25
C ALA A 99 16.57 2.70 7.60
N ALA A 100 16.24 1.96 8.67
CA ALA A 100 16.86 2.14 9.97
C ALA A 100 18.37 1.84 9.95
N ARG A 101 18.81 0.81 9.20
CA ARG A 101 20.23 0.45 9.08
C ARG A 101 21.03 1.39 8.18
N SER A 102 20.39 2.08 7.23
CA SER A 102 21.07 3.03 6.33
C SER A 102 21.39 4.38 6.96
N ALA A 103 21.25 4.53 8.28
CA ALA A 103 21.57 5.76 9.02
C ALA A 103 20.86 7.00 8.44
N MET A 104 19.57 6.88 8.10
CA MET A 104 18.78 8.07 7.78
C MET A 104 18.85 9.02 8.98
N PRO A 105 19.18 10.31 8.77
CA PRO A 105 19.62 11.21 9.83
C PRO A 105 18.56 11.51 10.89
N ASP A 106 17.31 11.12 10.65
CA ASP A 106 16.22 11.34 11.59
C ASP A 106 15.31 10.12 11.70
N SER A 107 15.37 9.43 12.83
CA SER A 107 14.46 8.32 13.17
C SER A 107 13.00 8.79 13.33
N ALA A 108 12.77 10.11 13.38
CA ALA A 108 11.45 10.71 13.43
C ALA A 108 10.63 10.53 12.14
N GLY A 109 11.27 10.42 10.97
CA GLY A 109 10.61 10.22 9.67
C GLY A 109 10.22 8.78 9.37
N LEU A 110 10.58 7.83 10.24
CA LEU A 110 10.32 6.39 10.06
C LEU A 110 8.96 5.94 10.61
N VAL A 111 8.24 6.84 11.30
CA VAL A 111 6.98 6.52 12.00
C VAL A 111 5.92 7.53 11.60
N THR A 112 4.75 7.04 11.19
CA THR A 112 3.57 7.87 10.96
C THR A 112 3.17 8.53 12.28
N ARG A 113 3.09 9.87 12.30
CA ARG A 113 2.71 10.64 13.48
C ARG A 113 1.43 11.41 13.22
N VAL A 114 0.57 11.46 14.23
CA VAL A 114 -0.56 12.40 14.24
C VAL A 114 0.02 13.81 14.29
N SER A 115 -0.42 14.68 13.38
CA SER A 115 -0.06 16.09 13.39
C SER A 115 -0.34 16.69 14.77
N ALA A 116 0.59 17.48 15.30
CA ALA A 116 0.48 18.10 16.63
C ALA A 116 -0.75 19.00 16.81
N ALA A 117 -1.45 19.35 15.72
CA ALA A 117 -2.63 20.19 15.70
C ALA A 117 -3.97 19.41 15.76
N GLY A 118 -3.97 18.07 15.64
CA GLY A 118 -5.18 17.26 15.51
C GLY A 118 -5.43 16.31 16.68
N THR A 119 -6.70 15.98 16.94
CA THR A 119 -7.05 14.86 17.84
C THR A 119 -6.86 13.53 17.11
N ALA A 120 -6.58 12.45 17.84
CA ALA A 120 -6.49 11.11 17.28
C ALA A 120 -7.76 10.70 16.50
N GLY A 121 -8.94 11.16 16.94
CA GLY A 121 -10.21 10.92 16.25
C GLY A 121 -10.30 11.61 14.89
N THR A 122 -9.80 12.85 14.78
CA THR A 122 -9.75 13.59 13.51
C THR A 122 -8.78 12.93 12.52
N ALA A 123 -7.61 12.49 12.99
CA ALA A 123 -6.64 11.76 12.16
C ALA A 123 -7.23 10.43 11.66
N LEU A 124 -7.88 9.66 12.55
CA LEU A 124 -8.56 8.43 12.16
C LEU A 124 -9.64 8.66 11.11
N ALA A 125 -10.42 9.75 11.22
CA ALA A 125 -11.46 10.07 10.25
C ALA A 125 -10.88 10.36 8.85
N TRP A 126 -9.79 11.13 8.77
CA TRP A 126 -9.09 11.41 7.51
C TRP A 126 -8.48 10.16 6.89
N GLU A 127 -7.81 9.33 7.69
CA GLU A 127 -7.25 8.05 7.24
C GLU A 127 -8.34 7.09 6.72
N THR A 128 -9.49 7.06 7.40
CA THR A 128 -10.65 6.26 6.97
C THR A 128 -11.19 6.76 5.62
N PHE A 129 -11.34 8.08 5.47
CA PHE A 129 -11.82 8.68 4.23
C PHE A 129 -10.84 8.47 3.06
N ALA A 130 -9.54 8.65 3.30
CA ALA A 130 -8.47 8.39 2.34
C ALA A 130 -8.42 6.92 1.92
N THR A 131 -8.63 5.99 2.84
CA THR A 131 -8.68 4.55 2.52
C THR A 131 -9.95 4.20 1.75
N PHE A 132 -11.08 4.81 2.10
CA PHE A 132 -12.35 4.59 1.42
C PHE A 132 -12.30 5.03 -0.04
N GLN A 133 -11.79 6.22 -0.34
CA GLN A 133 -11.65 6.68 -1.72
C GLN A 133 -10.67 5.81 -2.54
N LEU A 134 -9.60 5.30 -1.91
CA LEU A 134 -8.68 4.38 -2.56
C LEU A 134 -9.37 3.06 -2.91
N ALA A 135 -10.20 2.53 -2.00
CA ALA A 135 -10.98 1.33 -2.25
C ALA A 135 -11.95 1.53 -3.41
N LEU A 136 -12.65 2.67 -3.45
CA LEU A 136 -13.53 3.03 -4.58
C LEU A 136 -12.76 3.11 -5.91
N ALA A 137 -11.59 3.76 -5.91
CA ALA A 137 -10.73 3.82 -7.09
C ALA A 137 -10.32 2.42 -7.56
N ALA A 138 -9.91 1.55 -6.63
CA ALA A 138 -9.54 0.17 -6.93
C ALA A 138 -10.69 -0.63 -7.54
N PHE A 139 -11.91 -0.49 -7.02
CA PHE A 139 -13.09 -1.12 -7.60
C PHE A 139 -13.43 -0.56 -8.98
N ALA A 140 -13.32 0.76 -9.17
CA ALA A 140 -13.61 1.43 -10.44
C ALA A 140 -12.59 1.09 -11.54
N THR A 141 -11.35 0.76 -11.16
CA THR A 141 -10.27 0.43 -12.10
C THR A 141 -10.06 -1.06 -12.31
N ALA A 142 -10.85 -1.93 -11.67
CA ALA A 142 -10.63 -3.38 -11.68
C ALA A 142 -10.58 -4.00 -13.09
N GLU A 143 -11.35 -3.45 -14.04
CA GLU A 143 -11.40 -3.90 -15.44
C GLU A 143 -10.53 -3.07 -16.38
N ARG A 144 -9.77 -2.08 -15.88
CA ARG A 144 -8.91 -1.24 -16.70
C ARG A 144 -7.50 -1.81 -16.80
N GLY A 145 -6.88 -1.66 -17.97
CA GLY A 145 -5.47 -2.02 -18.17
C GLY A 145 -4.50 -1.06 -17.47
N ALA A 146 -3.28 -1.53 -17.23
CA ALA A 146 -2.13 -0.67 -16.93
C ALA A 146 -1.72 0.05 -18.23
N PRO A 147 -1.91 1.37 -18.36
CA PRO A 147 -1.55 2.35 -17.32
C PRO A 147 -2.72 3.10 -16.65
N GLN A 148 -3.94 2.97 -17.16
CA GLN A 148 -5.09 3.76 -16.68
C GLN A 148 -5.43 3.44 -15.22
N ALA A 149 -5.38 2.15 -14.86
CA ALA A 149 -5.56 1.71 -13.47
C ALA A 149 -4.46 2.27 -12.56
N GLY A 150 -3.21 2.26 -13.03
CA GLY A 150 -2.06 2.73 -12.27
C GLY A 150 -2.13 4.23 -11.99
N LEU A 151 -2.49 5.04 -12.99
CA LEU A 151 -2.65 6.49 -12.82
C LEU A 151 -3.77 6.83 -11.84
N ALA A 152 -4.91 6.15 -11.93
CA ALA A 152 -6.06 6.39 -11.05
C ALA A 152 -5.80 5.93 -9.61
N LEU A 153 -5.15 4.78 -9.41
CA LEU A 153 -4.76 4.31 -8.08
C LEU A 153 -3.65 5.18 -7.48
N GLY A 154 -2.66 5.56 -8.29
CA GLY A 154 -1.58 6.45 -7.86
C GLY A 154 -2.08 7.85 -7.49
N SER A 155 -3.00 8.43 -8.27
CA SER A 155 -3.60 9.71 -7.92
C SER A 155 -4.45 9.63 -6.65
N ALA A 156 -5.20 8.54 -6.45
CA ALA A 156 -5.95 8.29 -5.22
C ALA A 156 -5.03 8.19 -3.98
N VAL A 157 -3.88 7.52 -4.10
CA VAL A 157 -2.89 7.44 -3.01
C VAL A 157 -2.28 8.81 -2.72
N ALA A 158 -1.85 9.55 -3.75
CA ALA A 158 -1.29 10.89 -3.56
C ALA A 158 -2.31 11.85 -2.93
N ALA A 159 -3.56 11.82 -3.38
CA ALA A 159 -4.63 12.65 -2.83
C ALA A 159 -4.91 12.30 -1.36
N GLY A 160 -4.96 11.02 -1.02
CA GLY A 160 -5.13 10.57 0.38
C GLY A 160 -3.98 11.03 1.27
N ALA A 161 -2.74 10.88 0.82
CA ALA A 161 -1.55 11.29 1.57
C ALA A 161 -1.42 12.82 1.75
N LEU A 162 -2.02 13.62 0.87
CA LEU A 162 -2.08 15.08 1.02
C LEU A 162 -3.20 15.55 1.95
N ALA A 163 -4.23 14.71 2.16
CA ALA A 163 -5.39 15.04 2.99
C ALA A 163 -5.22 14.65 4.46
N ALA A 164 -4.35 13.67 4.73
CA ALA A 164 -3.98 13.20 6.08
C ALA A 164 -2.88 14.08 6.70
#